data_AF-A0A7S0ALC6-F1
#
_entry.id   AF-A0A7S0ALC6-F1
#
_cell.length_a   1.000
_cell.length_b   1.000
_cell.length_c   1.000
_cell.angle_alpha   90.00
_cell.angle_beta   90.00
_cell.angle_gamma   90.00
#
_symmetry.space_group_name_H-M   'P 1'
#
loop_
_entity.id
_entity.type
_entity.pdbx_description
1 polymer ?
#
loop_
_entity_poly.entity_id
_entity_poly.type
_entity_poly.pdbx_seq_one_letter_code
_entity_poly.pdbx_strand_id
1 'polypeptide(L)'
;MTSSALVPDLPLPCNGSPALCNLPVTSVLFPGVHNAMSSEADGFQAPNNLLGLEDALDAGIRAIQLDSCDCGGSLGLQMCHGECYFLGFIALGHRDPRTTFANIKAFLDDNPREVIVIDLQVSDGTLDALYYDVLDTIP
;
A
#
# COMPACT_ATOMS: atom_id res chain seq x y z
N MET A 1 -10.49 17.11 43.37
CA MET A 1 -9.49 17.52 42.37
C MET A 1 -8.35 16.52 42.45
N THR A 2 -8.41 15.44 41.66
CA THR A 2 -7.32 14.46 41.58
C THR A 2 -6.45 14.85 40.40
N SER A 3 -5.22 15.26 40.69
CA SER A 3 -4.17 15.57 39.72
C SER A 3 -3.82 14.31 38.92
N SER A 4 -4.06 14.33 37.61
CA SER A 4 -3.51 13.33 36.71
C SER A 4 -2.02 13.64 36.55
N ALA A 5 -1.16 12.76 37.05
CA ALA A 5 0.27 12.83 36.75
C ALA A 5 0.42 12.75 35.22
N LEU A 6 1.12 13.74 34.65
CA LEU A 6 1.51 13.72 33.25
C LEU A 6 2.42 12.49 33.05
N VAL A 7 1.98 11.55 32.23
CA VAL A 7 2.88 10.52 31.68
C VAL A 7 3.99 11.32 30.97
N PRO A 8 5.28 11.10 31.29
CA PRO A 8 6.34 11.78 30.55
C PRO A 8 6.13 11.52 29.06
N ASP A 9 6.28 12.54 28.23
CA ASP A 9 6.21 12.42 26.77
C ASP A 9 7.19 11.34 26.33
N LEU A 10 6.68 10.12 26.15
CA LEU A 10 7.43 9.04 25.56
C LEU A 10 7.77 9.47 24.14
N PRO A 11 9.02 9.26 23.67
CA PRO A 11 9.35 9.58 22.30
C PRO A 11 8.34 8.91 21.37
N LEU A 12 7.74 9.69 20.48
CA LEU A 12 6.78 9.14 19.52
C LEU A 12 7.48 8.04 18.70
N PRO A 13 6.86 6.86 18.57
CA PRO A 13 7.49 5.73 17.89
C PRO A 13 7.64 6.00 16.39
N CYS A 14 8.58 5.27 15.77
CA CYS A 14 8.64 5.11 14.32
C CYS A 14 8.30 3.65 14.03
N ASN A 15 7.36 3.39 13.13
CA ASN A 15 6.90 2.02 12.85
C ASN A 15 6.55 1.23 14.12
N GLY A 16 5.87 1.89 15.07
CA GLY A 16 5.44 1.30 16.34
C GLY A 16 6.48 1.20 17.47
N SER A 17 7.76 1.56 17.27
CA SER A 17 8.77 1.55 18.35
C SER A 17 9.79 2.70 18.29
N PRO A 18 10.09 3.38 19.42
CA PRO A 18 11.12 4.42 19.47
C PRO A 18 12.53 3.92 19.11
N ALA A 19 12.80 2.61 19.32
CA ALA A 19 14.09 2.02 19.00
C ALA A 19 14.40 1.98 17.49
N LEU A 20 13.37 2.11 16.64
CA LEU A 20 13.51 2.03 15.19
C LEU A 20 13.87 3.37 14.55
N CYS A 21 13.61 4.50 15.21
CA CYS A 21 13.70 5.84 14.60
C CYS A 21 15.10 6.23 14.08
N ASN A 22 16.17 5.63 14.61
CA ASN A 22 17.55 5.92 14.21
C ASN A 22 18.20 4.77 13.42
N LEU A 23 17.42 3.77 13.01
CA LEU A 23 17.91 2.66 12.22
C LEU A 23 17.75 2.96 10.73
N PRO A 24 18.69 2.54 9.87
CA PRO A 24 18.46 2.56 8.44
C PRO A 24 17.34 1.56 8.10
N VAL A 25 16.55 1.85 7.06
CA VAL A 25 15.46 0.98 6.57
C VAL A 25 15.93 -0.46 6.39
N THR A 26 17.16 -0.67 5.91
CA THR A 26 17.75 -2.00 5.70
C THR A 26 18.07 -2.78 6.98
N SER A 27 17.94 -2.17 8.16
CA SER A 27 18.13 -2.81 9.48
C SER A 27 16.82 -2.98 10.27
N VAL A 28 15.68 -2.65 9.66
CA VAL A 28 14.35 -2.80 10.26
C VAL A 28 13.65 -4.01 9.62
N LEU A 29 13.04 -4.86 10.46
CA LEU A 29 12.16 -5.93 9.98
C LEU A 29 10.77 -5.35 9.75
N PHE A 30 10.30 -5.44 8.51
CA PHE A 30 8.95 -5.01 8.14
C PHE A 30 8.06 -6.23 7.92
N PRO A 31 6.91 -6.33 8.61
CA PRO A 31 5.90 -7.32 8.25
C PRO A 31 5.34 -6.98 6.86
N GLY A 32 5.21 -8.00 6.03
CA GLY A 32 4.89 -7.88 4.62
C GLY A 32 3.55 -8.48 4.22
N VAL A 33 2.94 -7.94 3.17
CA VAL A 33 1.75 -8.52 2.50
C VAL A 33 1.96 -8.62 0.99
N HIS A 34 1.71 -9.81 0.46
CA HIS A 34 1.77 -10.10 -0.97
C HIS A 34 0.49 -9.63 -1.65
N ASN A 35 0.63 -8.93 -2.78
CA ASN A 35 -0.47 -8.39 -3.59
C ASN A 35 -1.50 -7.66 -2.73
N ALA A 36 -1.06 -6.60 -2.06
CA ALA A 36 -1.83 -5.92 -1.03
C ALA A 36 -3.18 -5.38 -1.52
N MET A 37 -3.30 -5.07 -2.82
CA MET A 37 -4.54 -4.63 -3.46
C MET A 37 -5.55 -5.76 -3.69
N SER A 38 -5.10 -7.02 -3.68
CA SER A 38 -5.86 -8.20 -4.09
C SER A 38 -6.62 -8.75 -2.90
N SER A 39 -7.82 -8.22 -2.65
CA SER A 39 -8.64 -8.57 -1.49
C SER A 39 -10.07 -8.98 -1.81
N GLU A 40 -10.63 -9.89 -1.01
CA GLU A 40 -12.04 -10.27 -1.08
C GLU A 40 -12.96 -9.06 -0.79
N ALA A 41 -12.57 -8.24 0.19
CA ALA A 41 -13.28 -7.01 0.54
C ALA A 41 -13.39 -6.01 -0.62
N ASP A 42 -12.39 -5.96 -1.49
CA ASP A 42 -12.37 -5.12 -2.70
C ASP A 42 -12.98 -5.82 -3.93
N GLY A 43 -13.58 -7.01 -3.75
CA GLY A 43 -14.29 -7.73 -4.80
C GLY A 43 -13.39 -8.49 -5.79
N PHE A 44 -12.13 -8.76 -5.42
CA PHE A 44 -11.29 -9.63 -6.21
C PHE A 44 -11.84 -11.08 -6.18
N GLN A 45 -11.86 -11.75 -7.34
CA GLN A 45 -12.44 -13.09 -7.49
C GLN A 45 -11.47 -14.22 -7.11
N ALA A 46 -10.15 -13.95 -7.13
CA ALA A 46 -9.13 -14.84 -6.61
C ALA A 46 -8.13 -14.02 -5.76
N PRO A 47 -8.60 -13.51 -4.61
CA PRO A 47 -7.83 -12.59 -3.80
C PRO A 47 -6.71 -13.31 -3.05
N ASN A 48 -5.64 -12.59 -2.74
CA ASN A 48 -4.61 -13.07 -1.82
C ASN A 48 -4.97 -12.79 -0.36
N ASN A 49 -5.83 -11.79 -0.12
CA ASN A 49 -6.15 -11.25 1.19
C ASN A 49 -7.67 -11.25 1.43
N LEU A 50 -8.10 -11.37 2.69
CA LEU A 50 -9.52 -11.23 3.03
C LEU A 50 -9.91 -9.74 3.15
N LEU A 51 -9.01 -8.93 3.69
CA LEU A 51 -9.19 -7.50 3.96
C LEU A 51 -8.38 -6.64 2.99
N GLY A 52 -8.72 -5.36 2.90
CA GLY A 52 -8.11 -4.43 1.96
C GLY A 52 -6.70 -4.01 2.37
N LEU A 53 -6.02 -3.29 1.46
CA LEU A 53 -4.70 -2.70 1.70
C LEU A 53 -4.69 -1.81 2.95
N GLU A 54 -5.72 -0.98 3.11
CA GLU A 54 -5.88 -0.06 4.23
C GLU A 54 -5.93 -0.80 5.57
N ASP A 55 -6.68 -1.91 5.63
CA ASP A 55 -6.75 -2.74 6.84
C ASP A 55 -5.38 -3.32 7.21
N ALA A 56 -4.56 -3.67 6.20
CA ALA A 56 -3.19 -4.13 6.45
C ALA A 56 -2.32 -3.01 7.03
N LEU A 57 -2.45 -1.78 6.52
CA LEU A 57 -1.75 -0.61 7.08
C LEU A 57 -2.19 -0.34 8.52
N ASP A 58 -3.49 -0.39 8.82
CA ASP A 58 -4.01 -0.22 10.18
C ASP A 58 -3.55 -1.34 11.12
N ALA A 59 -3.38 -2.55 10.61
CA ALA A 59 -2.86 -3.70 11.36
C ALA A 59 -1.34 -3.68 11.60
N GLY A 60 -0.62 -2.68 11.06
CA GLY A 60 0.82 -2.52 11.26
C GLY A 60 1.70 -3.13 10.16
N ILE A 61 1.13 -3.54 9.02
CA ILE A 61 1.89 -3.99 7.84
C ILE A 61 2.58 -2.81 7.17
N ARG A 62 3.86 -2.96 6.83
CA ARG A 62 4.71 -1.86 6.36
C ARG A 62 5.64 -2.23 5.21
N ALA A 63 5.64 -3.49 4.79
CA ALA A 63 6.12 -3.88 3.47
C ALA A 63 4.91 -4.32 2.63
N ILE A 64 4.65 -3.64 1.52
CA ILE A 64 3.51 -3.96 0.65
C ILE A 64 4.02 -4.30 -0.74
N GLN A 65 3.48 -5.38 -1.30
CA GLN A 65 3.73 -5.75 -2.69
C GLN A 65 2.55 -5.30 -3.54
N LEU A 66 2.83 -4.53 -4.59
CA LEU A 66 1.86 -4.01 -5.54
C LEU A 66 2.18 -4.49 -6.95
N ASP A 67 1.15 -4.84 -7.71
CA ASP A 67 1.26 -5.39 -9.06
C ASP A 67 0.46 -4.50 -10.02
N SER A 68 1.08 -4.09 -11.12
CA SER A 68 0.44 -3.29 -12.17
C SER A 68 0.27 -4.08 -13.46
N CYS A 69 -0.80 -3.79 -14.19
CA CYS A 69 -1.12 -4.41 -15.47
C CYS A 69 -1.82 -3.44 -16.42
N ASP A 70 -1.68 -3.70 -17.72
CA ASP A 70 -2.42 -2.97 -18.75
C ASP A 70 -3.76 -3.68 -19.02
N CYS A 71 -4.85 -3.01 -18.65
CA CYS A 71 -6.22 -3.41 -18.91
C CYS A 71 -6.77 -2.83 -20.22
N GLY A 72 -5.96 -2.11 -21.01
CA GLY A 72 -6.35 -1.54 -22.29
C GLY A 72 -7.65 -0.72 -22.26
N GLY A 73 -8.13 -0.35 -23.46
CA GLY A 73 -9.40 0.35 -23.62
C GLY A 73 -9.52 1.59 -22.72
N SER A 74 -10.66 1.73 -22.04
CA SER A 74 -10.92 2.84 -21.11
C SER A 74 -10.36 2.63 -19.70
N LEU A 75 -9.88 1.43 -19.36
CA LEU A 75 -9.32 1.14 -18.03
C LEU A 75 -7.81 1.44 -18.00
N GLY A 76 -7.09 1.16 -19.09
CA GLY A 76 -5.66 1.40 -19.18
C GLY A 76 -4.90 0.73 -18.04
N LEU A 77 -3.94 1.44 -17.45
CA LEU A 77 -3.16 0.95 -16.31
C LEU A 77 -4.04 0.74 -15.07
N GLN A 78 -3.96 -0.45 -14.47
CA GLN A 78 -4.58 -0.76 -13.19
C GLN A 78 -3.62 -1.49 -12.26
N MET A 79 -3.97 -1.52 -10.96
CA MET A 79 -3.42 -2.48 -10.01
C MET A 79 -4.24 -3.77 -10.10
N CYS A 80 -3.62 -4.91 -10.38
CA CYS A 80 -4.34 -6.18 -10.50
C CYS A 80 -3.47 -7.38 -10.09
N HIS A 81 -4.12 -8.54 -9.94
CA HIS A 81 -3.44 -9.78 -9.59
C HIS A 81 -3.22 -10.65 -10.85
N GLY A 82 -2.06 -10.49 -11.49
CA GLY A 82 -1.67 -11.22 -12.70
C GLY A 82 -2.02 -10.49 -14.00
N GLU A 83 -2.78 -11.14 -14.88
CA GLU A 83 -3.27 -10.51 -16.11
C GLU A 83 -4.51 -9.67 -15.81
N CYS A 84 -4.77 -8.57 -16.54
CA CYS A 84 -6.01 -7.81 -16.37
C CYS A 84 -7.21 -8.38 -17.14
N TYR A 85 -6.98 -9.20 -18.16
CA TYR A 85 -8.03 -9.94 -18.84
C TYR A 85 -7.75 -11.42 -18.79
N PHE A 86 -8.74 -12.19 -18.34
CA PHE A 86 -8.67 -13.64 -18.31
C PHE A 86 -9.95 -14.17 -18.94
N LEU A 87 -9.80 -14.90 -20.05
CA LEU A 87 -10.91 -15.42 -20.85
C LEU A 87 -11.93 -14.35 -21.30
N GLY A 88 -11.48 -13.12 -21.54
CA GLY A 88 -12.32 -12.00 -21.99
C GLY A 88 -13.10 -11.27 -20.88
N PHE A 89 -12.85 -11.61 -19.61
CA PHE A 89 -13.35 -10.88 -18.45
C PHE A 89 -12.20 -10.11 -17.80
N ILE A 90 -12.51 -8.99 -17.15
CA ILE A 90 -11.56 -8.31 -16.27
C ILE A 90 -11.15 -9.31 -15.18
N ALA A 91 -9.92 -9.78 -15.31
CA ALA A 91 -9.34 -10.87 -14.57
C ALA A 91 -9.27 -10.50 -13.09
N LEU A 92 -10.04 -11.23 -12.30
CA LEU A 92 -9.81 -11.44 -10.88
C LEU A 92 -9.92 -10.22 -9.97
N GLY A 93 -10.18 -9.02 -10.51
CA GLY A 93 -10.30 -7.77 -9.76
C GLY A 93 -9.23 -6.76 -10.18
N HIS A 94 -9.57 -5.48 -10.09
CA HIS A 94 -8.63 -4.39 -10.35
C HIS A 94 -8.89 -3.25 -9.39
N ARG A 95 -7.88 -2.41 -9.21
CA ARG A 95 -7.96 -1.22 -8.41
C ARG A 95 -7.23 -0.07 -9.11
N ASP A 96 -7.81 1.12 -9.04
CA ASP A 96 -7.23 2.30 -9.66
C ASP A 96 -5.87 2.65 -9.02
N PRO A 97 -4.80 2.84 -9.80
CA PRO A 97 -3.46 3.16 -9.27
C PRO A 97 -3.44 4.45 -8.47
N ARG A 98 -4.08 5.52 -8.97
CA ARG A 98 -4.10 6.83 -8.29
C ARG A 98 -4.79 6.72 -6.93
N THR A 99 -5.94 6.07 -6.88
CA THR A 99 -6.68 5.82 -5.63
C THR A 99 -5.84 4.99 -4.66
N THR A 100 -5.10 3.99 -5.16
CA THR A 100 -4.20 3.16 -4.34
C THR A 100 -3.08 3.99 -3.72
N PHE A 101 -2.36 4.78 -4.50
CA PHE A 101 -1.30 5.67 -3.97
C PHE A 101 -1.85 6.81 -3.13
N ALA A 102 -3.06 7.32 -3.42
CA ALA A 102 -3.69 8.39 -2.65
C ALA A 102 -4.03 7.91 -1.24
N ASN A 103 -4.50 6.66 -1.10
CA ASN A 103 -4.80 6.09 0.20
C ASN A 103 -3.51 5.80 1.00
N ILE A 104 -2.45 5.31 0.34
CA ILE A 104 -1.12 5.16 0.98
C ILE A 104 -0.59 6.52 1.43
N LYS A 105 -0.72 7.56 0.60
CA LYS A 105 -0.33 8.91 0.96
C LYS A 105 -1.11 9.43 2.16
N ALA A 106 -2.44 9.29 2.15
CA ALA A 106 -3.28 9.73 3.26
C ALA A 106 -2.86 9.05 4.58
N PHE A 107 -2.56 7.75 4.53
CA PHE A 107 -2.01 7.02 5.67
C PHE A 107 -0.68 7.62 6.15
N LEU A 108 0.25 7.94 5.26
CA LEU A 108 1.54 8.54 5.63
C LEU A 108 1.42 9.98 6.13
N ASP A 109 0.46 10.76 5.60
CA ASP A 109 0.15 12.11 6.07
C ASP A 109 -0.39 12.09 7.51
N ASP A 110 -1.26 11.13 7.83
CA ASP A 110 -1.78 10.92 9.19
C ASP A 110 -0.74 10.29 10.13
N ASN A 111 0.25 9.59 9.58
CA ASN A 111 1.27 8.86 10.34
C ASN A 111 2.70 9.26 9.91
N PRO A 112 3.15 10.50 10.22
CA PRO A 112 4.37 11.09 9.65
C PRO A 112 5.70 10.46 10.13
N ARG A 113 5.64 9.42 10.99
CA ARG A 113 6.81 8.66 11.47
C ARG A 113 6.82 7.23 10.98
N GLU A 114 5.86 6.85 10.15
CA GLU A 114 5.80 5.54 9.54
C GLU A 114 6.55 5.55 8.22
N VAL A 115 7.33 4.51 7.99
CA VAL A 115 7.97 4.23 6.71
C VAL A 115 7.31 2.99 6.11
N ILE A 116 6.92 3.07 4.84
CA ILE A 116 6.41 1.93 4.07
C ILE A 116 7.44 1.57 3.01
N VAL A 117 7.78 0.28 2.91
CA VAL A 117 8.53 -0.29 1.81
C VAL A 117 7.54 -0.80 0.78
N ILE A 118 7.59 -0.25 -0.44
CA ILE A 118 6.76 -0.70 -1.55
C ILE A 118 7.64 -1.49 -2.51
N ASP A 119 7.29 -2.75 -2.71
CA ASP A 119 7.80 -3.59 -3.80
C ASP A 119 6.77 -3.58 -4.92
N LEU A 120 7.19 -3.25 -6.13
CA LEU A 120 6.30 -2.94 -7.24
C LEU A 120 6.65 -3.81 -8.44
N GLN A 121 5.77 -4.76 -8.75
CA GLN A 121 5.83 -5.51 -9.99
C GLN A 121 5.13 -4.71 -11.09
N VAL A 122 5.86 -4.39 -12.15
CA VAL A 122 5.35 -3.57 -13.25
C VAL A 122 5.27 -4.42 -14.52
N SER A 123 4.10 -4.49 -15.13
CA SER A 123 3.94 -5.08 -16.47
C SER A 123 4.71 -4.26 -17.51
N ASP A 124 5.44 -4.95 -18.40
CA ASP A 124 6.14 -4.35 -19.53
C ASP A 124 5.18 -3.42 -20.31
N GLY A 125 5.59 -2.17 -20.50
CA GLY A 125 4.79 -1.13 -21.18
C GLY A 125 3.98 -0.21 -20.25
N THR A 126 3.86 -0.51 -18.97
CA THR A 126 3.08 0.32 -18.02
C THR A 126 3.92 1.23 -17.11
N LEU A 127 5.25 1.09 -17.14
CA LEU A 127 6.16 1.80 -16.24
C LEU A 127 6.03 3.33 -16.32
N ASP A 128 5.98 3.90 -17.52
CA ASP A 128 5.87 5.35 -17.69
C ASP A 128 4.55 5.89 -17.13
N ALA A 129 3.44 5.23 -17.44
CA ALA A 129 2.12 5.63 -16.93
C ALA A 129 2.06 5.54 -15.40
N LEU A 130 2.61 4.46 -14.83
CA LEU A 130 2.67 4.26 -13.39
C LEU A 130 3.53 5.31 -12.69
N TYR A 131 4.66 5.67 -13.29
CA TYR A 131 5.54 6.73 -12.80
C TYR A 131 4.80 8.07 -12.69
N TYR A 132 4.06 8.47 -13.73
CA TYR A 132 3.30 9.72 -13.69
C TYR A 132 2.12 9.67 -12.70
N ASP A 133 1.42 8.53 -12.62
CA ASP A 133 0.34 8.35 -11.64
C ASP A 133 0.85 8.49 -10.20
N VAL A 134 2.05 7.99 -9.89
CA VAL A 134 2.70 8.18 -8.59
C VAL A 134 3.05 9.65 -8.37
N LEU A 135 3.70 10.31 -9.34
CA LEU A 135 4.11 11.71 -9.20
C LEU A 135 2.93 12.67 -9.01
N ASP A 136 1.84 12.45 -9.73
CA ASP A 136 0.63 13.28 -9.62
C ASP A 136 -0.08 13.08 -8.27
N THR A 137 0.17 11.95 -7.61
CA THR A 137 -0.45 11.60 -6.33
C THR A 137 0.39 12.04 -5.12
N ILE A 138 1.71 12.17 -5.28
CA ILE A 138 2.66 12.55 -4.21
C ILE A 138 3.24 13.95 -4.50
N PRO A 139 2.50 15.04 -4.22
CA PRO A 139 3.05 16.40 -4.23
C PRO A 139 4.00 16.66 -3.06
#